data_AF-A0A3E0DBN3-F1
#
_entry.id   AF-A0A3E0DBN3-F1
#
_cell.length_a   1.000
_cell.length_b   1.000
_cell.length_c   1.000
_cell.angle_alpha   90.00
_cell.angle_beta   90.00
_cell.angle_gamma   90.00
#
_symmetry.space_group_name_H-M   'P 1'
#
loop_
_entity.id
_entity.type
_entity.pdbx_description
1 polymer ?
#
loop_
_entity_poly.entity_id
_entity_poly.type
_entity_poly.pdbx_seq_one_letter_code
_entity_poly.pdbx_strand_id
1 'polypeptide(L)'
;MASQTEENYLKSLFNLANDKNEVNISELAAQMQVSMPTVNSMVKTLQKNDWLIYEKYKPVILTPQGKKEAALIIRKHRLTEMFLVNKMGFGWEEVHEIAEQVEHIHAPKFFERMDEMMGFPTIDPHGSPIPDKQGRIQEINYLSLSDCKAGQTVILAALTNSSTEFLEFLNGRNLSLGTELKIRSKEAYDQSIVVTYPDHSSETLSEKVCEKLLVKVVE
;
A
#
# COMPACT_ATOMS: atom_id res chain seq x y z
N MET A 1 22.27 -7.05 10.66
CA MET A 1 21.46 -6.07 9.90
C MET A 1 20.89 -6.85 8.72
N ALA A 2 19.60 -6.69 8.42
CA ALA A 2 18.97 -7.42 7.33
C ALA A 2 19.64 -7.04 6.00
N SER A 3 19.82 -8.01 5.11
CA SER A 3 20.16 -7.77 3.71
C SER A 3 18.95 -7.20 2.97
N GLN A 4 19.18 -6.51 1.86
CA GLN A 4 18.13 -6.00 0.98
C GLN A 4 17.10 -7.07 0.61
N THR A 5 17.55 -8.30 0.32
CA THR A 5 16.66 -9.42 0.01
C THR A 5 15.80 -9.81 1.21
N GLU A 6 16.36 -9.85 2.42
CA GLU A 6 15.58 -10.13 3.63
C GLU A 6 14.55 -9.02 3.90
N GLU A 7 14.92 -7.75 3.70
CA GLU A 7 14.00 -6.62 3.83
C GLU A 7 12.82 -6.73 2.84
N ASN A 8 13.09 -7.07 1.57
CA ASN A 8 12.04 -7.29 0.56
C ASN A 8 11.08 -8.42 0.93
N TYR A 9 11.60 -9.52 1.47
CA TYR A 9 10.74 -10.61 1.95
C TYR A 9 9.89 -10.20 3.16
N LEU A 10 10.45 -9.43 4.10
CA LEU A 10 9.70 -8.91 5.24
C LEU A 10 8.58 -7.96 4.79
N LYS A 11 8.85 -7.07 3.83
CA LYS A 11 7.85 -6.17 3.22
C LYS A 11 6.73 -6.98 2.57
N SER A 12 7.08 -7.98 1.75
CA SER A 12 6.10 -8.85 1.08
C SER A 12 5.28 -9.70 2.04
N LEU A 13 5.92 -10.28 3.07
CA LEU A 13 5.23 -11.04 4.13
C LEU A 13 4.22 -10.14 4.86
N PHE A 14 4.58 -8.90 5.15
CA PHE A 14 3.70 -7.96 5.83
C PHE A 14 2.48 -7.61 4.98
N ASN A 15 2.68 -7.35 3.69
CA ASN A 15 1.59 -6.99 2.77
C ASN A 15 0.66 -8.17 2.44
N LEU A 16 1.17 -9.41 2.44
CA LEU A 16 0.39 -10.63 2.18
C LEU A 16 -0.30 -11.21 3.44
N ALA A 17 0.04 -10.72 4.64
CA ALA A 17 -0.52 -11.26 5.86
C ALA A 17 -2.03 -11.02 5.93
N ASN A 18 -2.80 -12.08 6.14
CA ASN A 18 -4.24 -11.97 6.38
C ASN A 18 -4.54 -11.46 7.81
N ASP A 19 -5.82 -11.35 8.16
CA ASP A 19 -6.28 -10.90 9.49
C ASP A 19 -5.74 -11.76 10.65
N LYS A 20 -5.34 -13.01 10.38
CA LYS A 20 -4.74 -13.94 11.35
C LYS A 20 -3.21 -13.88 11.37
N ASN A 21 -2.61 -12.97 10.61
CA ASN A 21 -1.17 -12.84 10.41
C ASN A 21 -0.52 -14.09 9.78
N GLU A 22 -1.27 -14.77 8.92
CA GLU A 22 -0.81 -15.95 8.20
C GLU A 22 -0.53 -15.57 6.74
N VAL A 23 0.58 -16.07 6.20
CA VAL A 23 0.98 -15.89 4.80
C VAL A 23 1.14 -17.26 4.13
N ASN A 24 0.52 -17.41 2.96
CA ASN A 24 0.75 -18.59 2.13
C ASN A 24 2.11 -18.49 1.42
N ILE A 25 2.95 -19.50 1.61
CA ILE A 25 4.30 -19.53 1.02
C ILE A 25 4.29 -19.54 -0.51
N SER A 26 3.24 -20.09 -1.16
CA SER A 26 3.13 -20.05 -2.63
C SER A 26 2.79 -18.66 -3.15
N GLU A 27 1.98 -17.90 -2.40
CA GLU A 27 1.69 -16.50 -2.73
C GLU A 27 2.94 -15.64 -2.52
N LEU A 28 3.71 -15.89 -1.45
CA LEU A 28 4.99 -15.23 -1.26
C LEU A 28 5.97 -15.53 -2.41
N ALA A 29 6.04 -16.77 -2.89
CA ALA A 29 6.89 -17.13 -4.03
C ALA A 29 6.47 -16.41 -5.31
N ALA A 30 5.16 -16.33 -5.57
CA ALA A 30 4.61 -15.60 -6.71
C ALA A 30 4.90 -14.10 -6.61
N GLN A 31 4.66 -13.49 -5.45
CA GLN A 31 4.93 -12.06 -5.20
C GLN A 31 6.41 -11.71 -5.37
N MET A 32 7.29 -12.56 -4.83
CA MET A 32 8.74 -12.39 -4.95
C MET A 32 9.29 -12.81 -6.32
N GLN A 33 8.45 -13.38 -7.20
CA GLN A 33 8.83 -13.91 -8.52
C GLN A 33 10.00 -14.92 -8.46
N VAL A 34 10.00 -15.79 -7.46
CA VAL A 34 11.03 -16.83 -7.27
C VAL A 34 10.44 -18.23 -7.23
N SER A 35 11.29 -19.22 -7.42
CA SER A 35 10.90 -20.63 -7.27
C SER A 35 10.60 -21.01 -5.82
N MET A 36 9.72 -21.98 -5.62
CA MET A 36 9.38 -22.51 -4.28
C MET A 36 10.61 -22.94 -3.45
N PRO A 37 11.65 -23.61 -3.99
CA PRO A 37 12.86 -23.91 -3.22
C PRO A 37 13.60 -22.66 -2.73
N THR A 38 13.63 -21.60 -3.54
CA THR A 38 14.27 -20.32 -3.21
C THR A 38 13.54 -19.65 -2.05
N VAL A 39 12.21 -19.53 -2.15
CA VAL A 39 11.38 -18.95 -1.09
C VAL A 39 11.51 -19.75 0.21
N ASN A 40 11.51 -21.09 0.13
CA ASN A 40 11.67 -21.96 1.31
C ASN A 40 13.03 -21.78 1.98
N SER A 41 14.10 -21.60 1.20
CA SER A 41 15.43 -21.31 1.73
C SER A 41 15.42 -20.00 2.50
N MET A 42 14.85 -18.95 1.91
CA MET A 42 14.77 -17.62 2.54
C MET A 42 13.90 -17.63 3.80
N VAL A 43 12.73 -18.28 3.77
CA VAL A 43 11.86 -18.43 4.95
C VAL A 43 12.62 -19.08 6.12
N LYS A 44 13.42 -20.12 5.86
CA LYS A 44 14.26 -20.73 6.90
C LYS A 44 15.36 -19.79 7.41
N THR A 45 15.90 -18.93 6.56
CA THR A 45 16.87 -17.89 6.98
C THR A 45 16.22 -16.86 7.89
N LEU A 46 15.07 -16.32 7.49
CA LEU A 46 14.31 -15.36 8.29
C LEU A 46 13.84 -15.95 9.63
N GLN A 47 13.51 -17.26 9.68
CA GLN A 47 13.21 -17.95 10.93
C GLN A 47 14.41 -17.98 11.88
N LYS A 48 15.63 -18.22 11.36
CA LYS A 48 16.85 -18.23 12.20
C LYS A 48 17.14 -16.86 12.82
N ASN A 49 16.61 -15.79 12.23
CA ASN A 49 16.71 -14.42 12.74
C ASN A 49 15.52 -14.05 13.66
N ASP A 50 14.68 -15.03 14.04
CA ASP A 50 13.47 -14.84 14.86
C ASP A 50 12.43 -13.87 14.28
N TRP A 51 12.43 -13.65 12.96
CA TRP A 51 11.46 -12.77 12.29
C TRP A 51 10.18 -13.47 11.84
N LEU A 52 10.22 -14.79 11.70
CA LEU A 52 9.03 -15.57 11.35
C LEU A 52 9.02 -16.91 12.06
N ILE A 53 7.82 -17.49 12.12
CA ILE A 53 7.56 -18.86 12.53
C ILE A 53 7.18 -19.62 11.26
N TYR A 54 7.94 -20.67 10.95
CA TYR A 54 7.64 -21.57 9.85
C TYR A 54 7.60 -23.02 10.34
N GLU A 55 6.50 -23.68 9.99
CA GLU A 55 6.30 -25.09 10.21
C GLU A 55 5.89 -25.76 8.90
N LYS A 56 6.35 -26.99 8.71
CA LYS A 56 6.04 -27.74 7.48
C LYS A 56 4.53 -27.88 7.34
N TYR A 57 4.02 -27.56 6.14
CA TYR A 57 2.59 -27.61 5.79
C TYR A 57 1.69 -26.61 6.53
N LYS A 58 2.26 -25.63 7.23
CA LYS A 58 1.51 -24.52 7.84
C LYS A 58 1.82 -23.20 7.13
N PRO A 59 0.92 -22.21 7.24
CA PRO A 59 1.23 -20.85 6.84
C PRO A 59 2.46 -20.30 7.57
N VAL A 60 3.14 -19.34 6.94
CA VAL A 60 4.22 -18.57 7.55
C VAL A 60 3.60 -17.47 8.40
N ILE A 61 4.13 -17.24 9.60
CA ILE A 61 3.63 -16.22 10.53
C ILE A 61 4.77 -15.27 10.89
N LEU A 62 4.57 -13.96 10.73
CA LEU A 62 5.54 -12.97 11.22
C LEU A 62 5.53 -12.94 12.76
N THR A 63 6.70 -12.96 13.38
CA THR A 63 6.82 -12.69 14.82
C THR A 63 6.58 -11.20 15.11
N PRO A 64 6.36 -10.80 16.38
CA PRO A 64 6.29 -9.37 16.72
C PRO A 64 7.52 -8.58 16.27
N GLN A 65 8.71 -9.19 16.32
CA GLN A 65 9.94 -8.58 15.84
C GLN A 65 9.94 -8.45 14.32
N GLY A 66 9.59 -9.52 13.58
CA GLY A 66 9.51 -9.47 12.12
C GLY A 66 8.49 -8.46 11.60
N LYS A 67 7.32 -8.36 12.26
CA LYS A 67 6.31 -7.33 11.97
C LYS A 67 6.88 -5.93 12.12
N LYS A 68 7.59 -5.68 13.22
CA LYS A 68 8.20 -4.38 13.49
C LYS A 68 9.26 -4.04 12.43
N GLU A 69 10.15 -4.96 12.09
CA GLU A 69 11.17 -4.74 11.06
C GLU A 69 10.52 -4.45 9.70
N ALA A 70 9.51 -5.23 9.29
CA ALA A 70 8.76 -4.98 8.07
C ALA A 70 8.08 -3.60 8.06
N ALA A 71 7.44 -3.22 9.17
CA ALA A 71 6.79 -1.92 9.30
C ALA A 71 7.80 -0.76 9.22
N LEU A 72 9.02 -0.92 9.74
CA LEU A 72 10.07 0.10 9.63
C LEU A 72 10.60 0.22 8.19
N ILE A 73 10.64 -0.87 7.43
CA ILE A 73 10.96 -0.84 5.99
C ILE A 73 9.86 -0.09 5.23
N ILE A 74 8.59 -0.43 5.47
CA ILE A 74 7.43 0.28 4.88
C ILE A 74 7.43 1.77 5.25
N ARG A 75 7.81 2.12 6.49
CA ARG A 75 7.97 3.52 6.90
C ARG A 75 9.02 4.24 6.04
N LYS A 76 10.19 3.63 5.82
CA LYS A 76 11.25 4.22 4.97
C LYS A 76 10.76 4.42 3.53
N HIS A 77 10.05 3.43 2.98
CA HIS A 77 9.42 3.50 1.65
C HIS A 77 8.48 4.71 1.56
N ARG A 78 7.44 4.72 2.40
CA ARG A 78 6.36 5.73 2.36
C ARG A 78 6.84 7.15 2.66
N LEU A 79 7.80 7.31 3.58
CA LEU A 79 8.43 8.62 3.81
C LEU A 79 9.16 9.10 2.56
N THR A 80 9.85 8.20 1.85
CA THR A 80 10.57 8.55 0.62
C THR A 80 9.60 8.98 -0.47
N GLU A 81 8.54 8.21 -0.72
CA GLU A 81 7.49 8.58 -1.67
C GLU A 81 6.89 9.95 -1.34
N MET A 82 6.52 10.14 -0.08
CA MET A 82 5.93 11.39 0.41
C MET A 82 6.88 12.58 0.25
N PHE A 83 8.18 12.38 0.44
CA PHE A 83 9.19 13.42 0.26
C PHE A 83 9.40 13.77 -1.21
N LEU A 84 9.48 12.76 -2.09
CA LEU A 84 9.63 12.95 -3.52
C LEU A 84 8.47 13.76 -4.10
N VAL A 85 7.23 13.44 -3.71
CA VAL A 85 6.05 14.22 -4.12
C VAL A 85 6.09 15.63 -3.51
N ASN A 86 6.14 15.76 -2.18
CA ASN A 86 5.91 17.06 -1.53
C ASN A 86 7.08 18.05 -1.63
N LYS A 87 8.32 17.58 -1.72
CA LYS A 87 9.52 18.44 -1.67
C LYS A 87 10.25 18.50 -3.00
N MET A 88 10.16 17.46 -3.82
CA MET A 88 10.88 17.39 -5.09
C MET A 88 9.97 17.54 -6.31
N GLY A 89 8.65 17.47 -6.13
CA GLY A 89 7.67 17.71 -7.19
C GLY A 89 7.52 16.58 -8.20
N PHE A 90 7.87 15.35 -7.80
CA PHE A 90 7.60 14.15 -8.60
C PHE A 90 6.09 13.86 -8.64
N GLY A 91 5.64 13.25 -9.74
CA GLY A 91 4.33 12.62 -9.80
C GLY A 91 4.27 11.41 -8.88
N TRP A 92 3.12 11.17 -8.25
CA TRP A 92 2.87 9.99 -7.41
C TRP A 92 3.02 8.66 -8.18
N GLU A 93 2.99 8.67 -9.53
CA GLU A 93 3.27 7.53 -10.40
C GLU A 93 4.76 7.22 -10.58
N GLU A 94 5.65 8.16 -10.24
CA GLU A 94 7.09 8.06 -10.49
C GLU A 94 7.89 7.62 -9.25
N VAL A 95 7.29 7.68 -8.06
CA VAL A 95 8.02 7.61 -6.80
C VAL A 95 8.36 6.19 -6.33
N HIS A 96 7.59 5.18 -6.76
CA HIS A 96 7.69 3.82 -6.23
C HIS A 96 9.08 3.21 -6.43
N GLU A 97 9.58 3.21 -7.66
CA GLU A 97 10.88 2.63 -8.04
C GLU A 97 12.06 3.33 -7.34
N ILE A 98 11.93 4.63 -7.08
CA ILE A 98 12.95 5.40 -6.35
C ILE A 98 12.88 5.04 -4.86
N ALA A 99 11.68 4.97 -4.28
CA ALA A 99 11.48 4.60 -2.89
C ALA A 99 11.96 3.17 -2.59
N GLU A 100 11.75 2.21 -3.50
CA GLU A 100 12.30 0.85 -3.38
C GLU A 100 13.82 0.82 -3.29
N GLN A 101 14.53 1.71 -3.99
CA GLN A 101 15.99 1.78 -3.90
C GLN A 101 16.45 2.44 -2.60
N VAL A 102 15.76 3.50 -2.19
CA VAL A 102 16.13 4.32 -1.04
C VAL A 102 15.81 3.62 0.28
N GLU A 103 14.73 2.84 0.37
CA GLU A 103 14.28 2.21 1.63
C GLU A 103 15.33 1.32 2.29
N HIS A 104 16.27 0.78 1.52
CA HIS A 104 17.35 -0.09 2.00
C HIS A 104 18.57 0.66 2.56
N ILE A 105 18.59 1.98 2.48
CA ILE A 105 19.68 2.77 3.07
C ILE A 105 19.66 2.62 4.59
N HIS A 106 20.76 2.18 5.18
CA HIS A 106 20.90 2.02 6.64
C HIS A 106 21.36 3.31 7.34
N ALA A 107 20.62 4.41 7.14
CA ALA A 107 20.89 5.70 7.76
C ALA A 107 19.63 6.23 8.46
N PRO A 108 19.33 5.81 9.72
CA PRO A 108 18.10 6.23 10.40
C PRO A 108 17.90 7.74 10.44
N LYS A 109 18.99 8.50 10.68
CA LYS A 109 18.97 9.98 10.68
C LYS A 109 18.50 10.59 9.36
N PHE A 110 18.73 9.94 8.22
CA PHE A 110 18.27 10.40 6.91
C PHE A 110 16.74 10.44 6.85
N PHE A 111 16.10 9.32 7.22
CA PHE A 111 14.63 9.23 7.24
C PHE A 111 13.99 10.06 8.36
N GLU A 112 14.65 10.19 9.52
CA GLU A 112 14.17 11.07 10.58
C GLU A 112 14.15 12.54 10.15
N ARG A 113 15.18 13.00 9.43
CA ARG A 113 15.19 14.35 8.87
C ARG A 113 14.13 14.54 7.81
N MET A 114 13.94 13.53 6.95
CA MET A 114 12.89 13.54 5.93
C MET A 114 11.49 13.71 6.56
N ASP A 115 11.19 12.90 7.57
CA ASP A 115 9.95 12.93 8.37
C ASP A 115 9.74 14.31 9.05
N GLU A 116 10.78 14.85 9.70
CA GLU A 116 10.75 16.19 10.31
C GLU A 116 10.49 17.30 9.27
N MET A 117 11.15 17.25 8.11
CA MET A 117 10.99 18.25 7.03
C MET A 117 9.60 18.27 6.41
N MET A 118 8.87 17.15 6.50
CA MET A 118 7.49 17.02 6.06
C MET A 118 6.47 17.34 7.16
N GLY A 119 6.91 17.60 8.40
CA GLY A 119 6.03 17.89 9.52
C GLY A 119 5.33 16.66 10.10
N PHE A 120 5.99 15.49 10.05
CA PHE A 120 5.49 14.20 10.55
C PHE A 120 4.20 13.72 9.86
N PRO A 121 4.23 13.49 8.53
CA PRO A 121 3.07 13.00 7.81
C PRO A 121 2.67 11.61 8.31
N THR A 122 1.36 11.36 8.38
CA THR A 122 0.79 10.08 8.82
C THR A 122 0.27 9.24 7.65
N ILE A 123 0.29 9.78 6.43
CA ILE A 123 -0.24 9.17 5.21
C ILE A 123 0.76 9.40 4.07
N ASP A 124 0.91 8.45 3.16
CA ASP A 124 1.75 8.56 1.96
C ASP A 124 0.97 9.22 0.78
N PRO A 125 1.61 9.48 -0.37
CA PRO A 125 0.93 10.09 -1.51
C PRO A 125 -0.26 9.31 -2.07
N HIS A 126 -0.36 8.01 -1.79
CA HIS A 126 -1.42 7.13 -2.27
C HIS A 126 -2.49 6.85 -1.22
N GLY A 127 -2.41 7.48 -0.05
CA GLY A 127 -3.42 7.42 1.00
C GLY A 127 -3.21 6.32 2.04
N SER A 128 -2.09 5.59 1.98
CA SER A 128 -1.78 4.54 2.93
C SER A 128 -1.09 5.08 4.18
N PRO A 129 -1.34 4.50 5.38
CA PRO A 129 -0.80 5.00 6.64
C PRO A 129 0.72 4.83 6.74
N ILE A 130 1.45 5.87 7.15
CA ILE A 130 2.88 5.77 7.43
C ILE A 130 3.06 5.15 8.83
N PRO A 131 3.71 3.96 8.96
CA PRO A 131 3.98 3.36 10.26
C PRO A 131 4.82 4.30 11.12
N ASP A 132 4.61 4.37 12.44
CA ASP A 132 5.41 5.22 13.32
C ASP A 132 6.83 4.67 13.58
N LYS A 133 7.64 5.39 14.38
CA LYS A 133 9.01 4.98 14.74
C LYS A 133 9.07 3.66 15.53
N GLN A 134 7.95 3.16 16.04
CA GLN A 134 7.83 1.88 16.73
C GLN A 134 7.28 0.77 15.80
N GLY A 135 6.96 1.09 14.55
CA GLY A 135 6.35 0.18 13.58
C GLY A 135 4.85 -0.02 13.77
N ARG A 136 4.18 0.87 14.51
CA ARG A 136 2.72 0.82 14.68
C ARG A 136 2.06 1.51 13.48
N ILE A 137 1.07 0.83 12.90
CA ILE A 137 0.26 1.36 11.80
C ILE A 137 -1.09 1.77 12.37
N GLN A 138 -1.52 2.98 12.05
CA GLN A 138 -2.88 3.42 12.35
C GLN A 138 -3.85 2.73 11.39
N GLU A 139 -4.83 2.03 11.93
CA GLU A 139 -5.95 1.51 11.14
C GLU A 139 -6.83 2.67 10.67
N ILE A 140 -7.08 2.71 9.37
CA ILE A 140 -7.98 3.68 8.75
C ILE A 140 -9.09 2.89 8.08
N ASN A 141 -10.32 3.10 8.56
CA ASN A 141 -11.50 2.45 8.02
C ASN A 141 -11.95 3.17 6.76
N TYR A 142 -11.30 2.85 5.64
CA TYR A 142 -11.80 3.23 4.33
C TYR A 142 -12.88 2.25 3.86
N LEU A 143 -13.76 2.72 2.98
CA LEU A 143 -14.69 1.87 2.24
C LEU A 143 -14.19 1.69 0.81
N SER A 144 -14.41 0.53 0.22
CA SER A 144 -14.24 0.39 -1.23
C SER A 144 -15.32 1.21 -1.95
N LEU A 145 -14.96 1.89 -3.04
CA LEU A 145 -15.97 2.54 -3.88
C LEU A 145 -16.97 1.51 -4.42
N SER A 146 -16.55 0.27 -4.65
CA SER A 146 -17.43 -0.83 -5.10
C SER A 146 -18.54 -1.16 -4.09
N ASP A 147 -18.34 -0.90 -2.80
CA ASP A 147 -19.30 -1.17 -1.73
C ASP A 147 -20.28 0.00 -1.48
N CYS A 148 -20.02 1.15 -2.12
CA CYS A 148 -20.84 2.33 -1.95
C CYS A 148 -22.15 2.26 -2.77
N LYS A 149 -23.16 3.01 -2.32
CA LYS A 149 -24.52 3.01 -2.86
C LYS A 149 -24.80 4.27 -3.68
N ALA A 150 -25.68 4.13 -4.66
CA ALA A 150 -26.20 5.26 -5.43
C ALA A 150 -26.80 6.33 -4.51
N GLY A 151 -26.53 7.60 -4.83
CA GLY A 151 -26.94 8.76 -4.05
C GLY A 151 -25.93 9.22 -2.99
N GLN A 152 -24.94 8.40 -2.63
CA GLN A 152 -23.89 8.80 -1.70
C GLN A 152 -22.89 9.76 -2.35
N THR A 153 -22.35 10.66 -1.53
CA THR A 153 -21.16 11.46 -1.85
C THR A 153 -19.99 10.92 -1.05
N VAL A 154 -18.85 10.73 -1.70
CA VAL A 154 -17.66 10.15 -1.09
C VAL A 154 -16.42 10.94 -1.50
N ILE A 155 -15.35 10.90 -0.70
CA ILE A 155 -14.06 11.50 -1.01
C ILE A 155 -13.06 10.37 -1.27
N LEU A 156 -12.40 10.39 -2.43
CA LEU A 156 -11.29 9.49 -2.73
C LEU A 156 -10.16 9.74 -1.74
N ALA A 157 -9.82 8.74 -0.93
CA ALA A 157 -8.94 8.92 0.22
C ALA A 157 -7.68 8.06 0.16
N ALA A 158 -7.74 6.90 -0.48
CA ALA A 158 -6.59 6.02 -0.67
C ALA A 158 -6.77 5.07 -1.87
N LEU A 159 -5.73 4.30 -2.17
CA LEU A 159 -5.74 3.23 -3.15
C LEU A 159 -5.35 1.90 -2.51
N THR A 160 -5.94 0.78 -2.95
CA THR A 160 -5.50 -0.57 -2.49
C THR A 160 -4.20 -1.01 -3.16
N ASN A 161 -3.95 -0.54 -4.39
CA ASN A 161 -2.75 -0.81 -5.17
C ASN A 161 -2.48 0.40 -6.09
N SER A 162 -1.22 0.80 -6.18
CA SER A 162 -0.74 2.00 -6.85
C SER A 162 0.21 1.69 -8.02
N SER A 163 -0.13 0.71 -8.88
CA SER A 163 0.69 0.43 -10.06
C SER A 163 0.76 1.67 -10.97
N THR A 164 1.90 1.89 -11.63
CA THR A 164 2.13 3.05 -12.50
C THR A 164 1.04 3.20 -13.54
N GLU A 165 0.61 2.11 -14.20
CA GLU A 165 -0.44 2.17 -15.23
C GLU A 165 -1.80 2.60 -14.65
N PHE A 166 -2.08 2.23 -13.40
CA PHE A 166 -3.32 2.62 -12.73
C PHE A 166 -3.28 4.09 -12.31
N LEU A 167 -2.14 4.57 -11.82
CA LEU A 167 -1.95 5.98 -11.47
C LEU A 167 -2.03 6.88 -12.71
N GLU A 168 -1.41 6.49 -13.82
CA GLU A 168 -1.53 7.18 -15.11
C GLU A 168 -3.00 7.22 -15.61
N PHE A 169 -3.73 6.11 -15.45
CA PHE A 169 -5.17 6.04 -15.77
C PHE A 169 -6.00 7.03 -14.95
N LEU A 170 -5.65 7.26 -13.68
CA LEU A 170 -6.31 8.22 -12.80
C LEU A 170 -5.93 9.66 -13.15
N ASN A 171 -4.63 9.92 -13.42
CA ASN A 171 -4.13 11.21 -13.88
C ASN A 171 -4.85 11.65 -15.16
N GLY A 172 -5.01 10.75 -16.14
CA GLY A 172 -5.73 11.03 -17.39
C GLY A 172 -7.22 11.34 -17.22
N ARG A 173 -7.79 11.05 -16.03
CA ARG A 173 -9.17 11.36 -15.64
C ARG A 173 -9.28 12.51 -14.63
N ASN A 174 -8.18 13.16 -14.28
CA ASN A 174 -8.11 14.15 -13.21
C ASN A 174 -8.67 13.63 -11.88
N LEU A 175 -8.48 12.34 -11.58
CA LEU A 175 -8.88 11.72 -10.32
C LEU A 175 -7.68 11.63 -9.38
N SER A 176 -7.64 12.49 -8.38
CA SER A 176 -6.61 12.50 -7.33
C SER A 176 -7.22 12.32 -5.95
N LEU A 177 -6.39 12.00 -4.95
CA LEU A 177 -6.86 11.95 -3.57
C LEU A 177 -7.44 13.32 -3.15
N GLY A 178 -8.51 13.28 -2.37
CA GLY A 178 -9.31 14.46 -2.01
C GLY A 178 -10.43 14.78 -2.99
N THR A 179 -10.49 14.13 -4.17
CA THR A 179 -11.58 14.33 -5.12
C THR A 179 -12.91 13.86 -4.53
N GLU A 180 -13.91 14.75 -4.52
CA GLU A 180 -15.28 14.41 -4.16
C GLU A 180 -16.00 13.77 -5.35
N LEU A 181 -16.53 12.57 -5.13
CA LEU A 181 -17.27 11.76 -6.08
C LEU A 181 -18.73 11.64 -5.63
N LYS A 182 -19.67 12.00 -6.50
CA LYS A 182 -21.09 11.72 -6.29
C LYS A 182 -21.51 10.49 -7.07
N ILE A 183 -21.99 9.46 -6.36
CA ILE A 183 -22.40 8.20 -6.96
C ILE A 183 -23.81 8.35 -7.55
N ARG A 184 -23.93 8.19 -8.87
CA ARG A 184 -25.19 8.32 -9.61
C ARG A 184 -25.96 7.01 -9.67
N SER A 185 -25.29 5.96 -10.10
CA SER A 185 -25.87 4.63 -10.26
C SER A 185 -24.80 3.57 -10.13
N LYS A 186 -25.23 2.34 -9.85
CA LYS A 186 -24.41 1.14 -9.90
C LYS A 186 -25.13 0.12 -10.79
N GLU A 187 -24.47 -0.33 -11.85
CA GLU A 187 -25.02 -1.30 -12.79
C GLU A 187 -25.08 -2.69 -12.15
N ALA A 188 -26.22 -3.37 -12.28
CA ALA A 188 -26.42 -4.65 -11.61
C ALA A 188 -25.67 -5.82 -12.28
N TYR A 189 -25.37 -5.71 -13.58
CA TYR A 189 -24.75 -6.81 -14.34
C TYR A 189 -23.24 -6.87 -14.16
N ASP A 190 -22.53 -5.78 -14.42
CA ASP A 190 -21.06 -5.71 -14.38
C ASP A 190 -20.51 -4.94 -13.18
N GLN A 191 -21.39 -4.54 -12.26
CA GLN A 191 -21.06 -3.80 -11.03
C GLN A 191 -20.34 -2.46 -11.27
N SER A 192 -20.35 -1.93 -12.50
CA SER A 192 -19.78 -0.62 -12.82
C SER A 192 -20.54 0.49 -12.11
N ILE A 193 -19.84 1.57 -11.76
CA ILE A 193 -20.39 2.70 -11.03
C ILE A 193 -20.27 3.96 -11.88
N VAL A 194 -21.38 4.69 -12.03
CA VAL A 194 -21.40 6.00 -12.65
C VAL A 194 -21.23 7.07 -11.57
N VAL A 195 -20.23 7.93 -11.74
CA VAL A 195 -19.91 9.02 -10.81
C VAL A 195 -19.95 10.39 -11.50
N THR A 196 -20.15 11.44 -10.70
CA THR A 196 -19.93 12.83 -11.09
C THR A 196 -18.86 13.43 -10.19
N TYR A 197 -17.93 14.20 -10.76
CA TYR A 197 -16.87 14.92 -10.05
C TYR A 197 -16.44 16.15 -10.88
N PRO A 198 -15.54 17.03 -10.40
CA PRO A 198 -15.18 18.26 -11.10
C PRO A 198 -14.86 18.02 -12.59
N ASP A 199 -15.43 18.83 -13.48
CA ASP A 199 -15.30 18.75 -14.94
C ASP A 199 -15.81 17.45 -15.62
N HIS A 200 -16.36 16.50 -14.86
CA HIS A 200 -16.88 15.23 -15.35
C HIS A 200 -18.32 15.00 -14.87
N SER A 201 -19.29 15.34 -15.72
CA SER A 201 -20.73 15.25 -15.40
C SER A 201 -21.24 13.80 -15.28
N SER A 202 -20.62 12.87 -15.99
CA SER A 202 -20.95 11.44 -15.99
C SER A 202 -19.75 10.61 -16.45
N GLU A 203 -19.06 9.98 -15.51
CA GLU A 203 -17.94 9.06 -15.78
C GLU A 203 -18.32 7.65 -15.30
N THR A 204 -18.07 6.64 -16.13
CA THR A 204 -18.29 5.23 -15.76
C THR A 204 -16.97 4.59 -15.34
N LEU A 205 -16.93 4.11 -14.10
CA LEU A 205 -15.81 3.36 -13.54
C LEU A 205 -16.19 1.87 -13.49
N SER A 206 -15.34 1.01 -14.03
CA SER A 206 -15.57 -0.44 -13.95
C SER A 206 -15.43 -0.94 -12.51
N GLU A 207 -15.98 -2.12 -12.23
CA GLU A 207 -15.83 -2.78 -10.93
C GLU A 207 -14.35 -2.86 -10.50
N LYS A 208 -13.46 -3.29 -11.41
CA LYS A 208 -12.01 -3.37 -11.18
C LYS A 208 -11.38 -2.04 -10.76
N VAL A 209 -11.87 -0.91 -11.28
CA VAL A 209 -11.40 0.41 -10.86
C VAL A 209 -11.98 0.73 -9.49
N CYS A 210 -13.26 0.50 -9.27
CA CYS A 210 -13.94 0.78 -8.01
C CYS A 210 -13.35 0.00 -6.82
N GLU A 211 -12.97 -1.26 -7.01
CA GLU A 211 -12.30 -2.08 -5.98
C GLU A 211 -10.93 -1.54 -5.57
N LYS A 212 -10.29 -0.74 -6.43
CA LYS A 212 -8.99 -0.13 -6.16
C LYS A 212 -9.09 1.24 -5.49
N LEU A 213 -10.25 1.88 -5.54
CA LEU A 213 -10.49 3.20 -4.98
C LEU A 213 -11.07 3.07 -3.56
N LEU A 214 -10.32 3.56 -2.58
CA LEU A 214 -10.73 3.61 -1.19
C LEU A 214 -11.25 5.01 -0.85
N VAL A 215 -12.43 5.08 -0.25
CA VAL A 215 -13.17 6.33 -0.06
C VAL A 215 -13.63 6.53 1.38
N LYS A 216 -13.96 7.77 1.72
CA LYS A 216 -14.70 8.15 2.93
C LYS A 216 -16.05 8.73 2.54
N VAL A 217 -17.12 8.32 3.20
CA VAL A 217 -18.45 8.91 2.97
C VAL A 217 -18.48 10.32 3.55
N VAL A 218 -18.99 11.27 2.78
CA VAL A 218 -19.30 12.62 3.26
C VAL A 218 -20.65 12.54 3.96
N GLU A 219 -20.69 12.89 5.24
CA GLU A 219 -21.94 13.05 6.00
C GLU A 219 -22.75 14.26 5.53
#